data_AF-A0A3M1SP04-F1
#
_entry.id   AF-A0A3M1SP04-F1
#
_cell.length_a   1.000
_cell.length_b   1.000
_cell.length_c   1.000
_cell.angle_alpha   90.00
_cell.angle_beta   90.00
_cell.angle_gamma   90.00
#
_symmetry.space_group_name_H-M   'P 1'
#
loop_
_entity.id
_entity.type
_entity.pdbx_description
1 polymer ?
#
loop_
_entity_poly.entity_id
_entity_poly.type
_entity_poly.pdbx_seq_one_letter_code
_entity_poly.pdbx_strand_id
1 'polypeptide(L)'
;ELEDDLQRLLKAPSGEEVPFNDHIFTVSEVVIKDEERDTVYGTLKILHDATREKLKATVELAGATAHEMRQPLSVLLTLLPMIREKQLRGEPLDEEFEVFESQCKRINEIITRMLNITHYRVKDYSGGKKIFDLSGGDA
;
A
#
# COMPACT_ATOMS: atom_id res chain seq x y z
N GLU A 1 9.00 -14.73 -24.70
CA GLU A 1 8.92 -14.65 -23.22
C GLU A 1 10.16 -13.98 -22.63
N LEU A 2 11.30 -14.66 -22.42
CA LEU A 2 12.48 -14.03 -21.79
C LEU A 2 13.06 -12.83 -22.56
N GLU A 3 13.07 -12.88 -23.90
CA GLU A 3 13.49 -11.75 -24.74
C GLU A 3 12.51 -10.56 -24.65
N ASP A 4 11.22 -10.84 -24.51
CA ASP A 4 10.18 -9.80 -24.42
C ASP A 4 10.23 -9.08 -23.07
N ASP A 5 10.45 -9.82 -21.99
CA ASP A 5 10.59 -9.27 -20.64
C ASP A 5 11.86 -8.43 -20.50
N LEU A 6 12.97 -8.90 -21.10
CA LEU A 6 14.23 -8.17 -21.12
C LEU A 6 14.12 -6.90 -21.98
N GLN A 7 13.41 -6.96 -23.12
CA GLN A 7 13.09 -5.77 -23.91
C GLN A 7 12.21 -4.79 -23.15
N ARG A 8 11.23 -5.26 -22.39
CA ARG A 8 10.35 -4.41 -21.57
C ARG A 8 11.16 -3.68 -20.49
N LEU A 9 12.05 -4.39 -19.81
CA LEU A 9 12.97 -3.84 -18.80
C LEU A 9 13.88 -2.77 -19.40
N LEU A 10 14.44 -3.02 -20.58
CA LEU A 10 15.32 -2.06 -21.27
C LEU A 10 14.57 -0.86 -21.86
N LYS A 11 13.29 -1.00 -22.22
CA LYS A 11 12.48 0.09 -22.79
C LYS A 11 11.77 0.93 -21.72
N ALA A 12 11.78 0.51 -20.47
CA ALA A 12 11.11 1.22 -19.40
C ALA A 12 11.76 2.60 -19.14
N PRO A 13 10.94 3.64 -18.86
CA PRO A 13 11.40 4.97 -18.50
C PRO A 13 12.09 4.99 -17.13
N SER A 14 12.88 6.04 -16.89
CA SER A 14 13.51 6.26 -15.58
C SER A 14 12.47 6.41 -14.48
N GLY A 15 12.68 5.74 -13.34
CA GLY A 15 11.78 5.68 -12.20
C GLY A 15 10.75 4.55 -12.27
N GLU A 16 10.63 3.83 -13.39
CA GLU A 16 9.68 2.71 -13.50
C GLU A 16 10.21 1.46 -12.80
N GLU A 17 9.29 0.73 -12.17
CA GLU A 17 9.55 -0.54 -11.51
C GLU A 17 9.06 -1.66 -12.41
N VAL A 18 9.97 -2.55 -12.81
CA VAL A 18 9.70 -3.60 -13.78
C VAL A 18 9.99 -4.96 -13.14
N PRO A 19 9.00 -5.87 -13.08
CA PRO A 19 9.23 -7.24 -12.65
C PRO A 19 10.04 -8.00 -13.73
N PHE A 20 11.06 -8.73 -13.31
CA PHE A 20 11.90 -9.57 -14.16
C PHE A 20 12.45 -10.75 -13.35
N ASN A 21 12.15 -11.98 -13.76
CA ASN A 21 12.61 -13.22 -13.11
C ASN A 21 12.44 -13.23 -11.57
N ASP A 22 11.22 -13.03 -11.06
CA ASP A 22 10.89 -12.95 -9.62
C ASP A 22 11.49 -11.75 -8.85
N HIS A 23 12.24 -10.89 -9.52
CA HIS A 23 12.78 -9.64 -8.95
C HIS A 23 12.00 -8.42 -9.45
N ILE A 24 12.03 -7.35 -8.66
CA ILE A 24 11.53 -6.02 -9.05
C ILE A 24 12.73 -5.11 -9.25
N PHE A 25 12.92 -4.62 -10.47
CA PHE A 25 14.00 -3.69 -10.80
C PHE A 25 13.46 -2.27 -10.95
N THR A 26 14.09 -1.30 -10.28
CA THR A 26 13.89 0.11 -10.57
C THR A 26 14.84 0.52 -11.69
N VAL A 27 14.30 1.07 -12.77
CA VAL A 27 15.07 1.52 -13.93
C VAL A 27 15.48 2.96 -13.73
N SER A 28 16.76 3.26 -13.81
CA SER A 28 17.27 4.64 -13.84
C SER A 28 17.98 4.90 -15.16
N GLU A 29 17.77 6.08 -15.72
CA GLU A 29 18.38 6.48 -16.98
C GLU A 29 19.32 7.67 -16.77
N VAL A 30 20.55 7.52 -17.24
CA VAL A 30 21.56 8.58 -17.24
C VAL A 30 21.98 8.85 -18.68
N VAL A 31 21.72 10.07 -19.15
CA VAL A 31 22.14 10.51 -20.49
C VAL A 31 23.54 11.10 -20.40
N ILE A 32 24.48 10.52 -21.13
CA ILE A 32 25.85 10.99 -21.22
C ILE A 32 25.90 12.01 -22.37
N LYS A 33 26.03 13.28 -22.03
CA LYS A 33 26.10 14.40 -22.99
C LYS A 33 27.26 15.34 -22.65
N ASP A 34 27.82 15.92 -23.70
CA ASP A 34 28.71 17.08 -23.62
C ASP A 34 27.84 18.35 -23.57
N GLU A 35 27.86 19.08 -22.46
CA GLU A 35 27.05 20.31 -22.32
C GLU A 35 27.63 21.48 -23.12
N GLU A 36 28.94 21.50 -23.38
CA GLU A 36 29.59 22.58 -24.12
C GLU A 36 29.41 22.42 -25.64
N ARG A 37 29.36 21.17 -26.11
CA ARG A 37 29.26 20.83 -27.54
C ARG A 37 27.87 20.39 -27.98
N ASP A 38 26.89 20.43 -27.09
CA ASP A 38 25.51 19.95 -27.31
C ASP A 38 25.47 18.56 -27.99
N THR A 39 26.39 17.68 -27.60
CA THR A 39 26.58 16.36 -28.23
C THR A 39 26.21 15.26 -27.25
N VAL A 40 25.27 14.38 -27.62
CA VAL A 40 24.90 13.20 -26.82
C VAL A 40 25.75 12.01 -27.22
N TYR A 41 26.50 11.43 -26.29
CA TYR A 41 27.34 10.25 -26.52
C TYR A 41 26.57 8.94 -26.32
N GLY A 42 25.52 8.94 -25.51
CA GLY A 42 24.65 7.78 -25.32
C GLY A 42 23.88 7.82 -24.02
N THR A 43 23.19 6.73 -23.74
CA THR A 43 22.34 6.58 -22.55
C THR A 43 22.74 5.32 -21.79
N LEU A 44 22.95 5.44 -20.49
CA LEU A 44 23.19 4.33 -19.58
C LEU A 44 21.90 4.03 -18.81
N LYS A 45 21.44 2.77 -18.88
CA LYS A 45 20.36 2.27 -18.01
C LYS A 45 20.96 1.50 -16.84
N ILE A 46 20.53 1.87 -15.64
CA ILE A 46 20.92 1.24 -14.38
C ILE A 46 19.69 0.51 -13.85
N LEU A 47 19.86 -0.77 -13.53
CA LEU A 47 18.82 -1.62 -12.96
C LEU A 47 19.16 -1.88 -11.51
N HIS A 48 18.35 -1.35 -10.59
CA HIS A 48 18.51 -1.57 -9.15
C HIS A 48 17.49 -2.62 -8.70
N ASP A 49 17.94 -3.74 -8.14
CA ASP A 49 17.04 -4.76 -7.57
C ASP A 49 16.45 -4.23 -6.24
N ALA A 50 15.18 -3.84 -6.30
CA ALA A 50 14.44 -3.27 -5.18
C ALA A 50 13.62 -4.32 -4.40
N THR A 51 13.72 -5.61 -4.76
CA THR A 51 12.81 -6.66 -4.27
C THR A 51 12.76 -6.73 -2.74
N ARG A 52 13.92 -6.67 -2.08
CA ARG A 52 14.01 -6.73 -0.61
C ARG A 52 13.40 -5.51 0.05
N GLU A 53 13.62 -4.32 -0.52
CA GLU A 53 13.08 -3.06 0.01
C GLU A 53 11.56 -3.05 -0.10
N LYS A 54 11.01 -3.55 -1.21
CA LYS A 54 9.56 -3.67 -1.42
C LYS A 54 8.91 -4.70 -0.50
N LEU A 55 9.53 -5.87 -0.34
CA LEU A 55 9.07 -6.89 0.60
C LEU A 55 9.06 -6.35 2.03
N LYS A 56 10.15 -5.72 2.45
CA LYS A 56 10.26 -5.10 3.78
C LYS A 56 9.16 -4.07 4.02
N ALA A 57 8.97 -3.15 3.07
CA ALA A 57 7.93 -2.14 3.16
C ALA A 57 6.52 -2.75 3.21
N THR A 58 6.30 -3.94 2.63
CA THR A 58 5.00 -4.66 2.68
C THR A 58 4.78 -5.32 4.01
N VAL A 59 5.80 -5.97 4.55
CA VAL A 59 5.76 -6.54 5.89
C VAL A 59 5.54 -5.46 6.95
N GLU A 60 6.22 -4.31 6.85
CA GLU A 60 6.05 -3.18 7.77
C GLU A 60 4.62 -2.63 7.74
N LEU A 61 4.03 -2.43 6.56
CA LEU A 61 2.63 -2.00 6.44
C LEU A 61 1.65 -3.03 7.02
N ALA A 62 1.86 -4.32 6.74
CA ALA A 62 1.02 -5.38 7.28
C ALA A 62 1.11 -5.43 8.81
N GLY A 63 2.32 -5.32 9.35
CA GLY A 63 2.56 -5.25 10.79
C GLY A 63 1.88 -4.04 11.44
N ALA A 64 2.07 -2.85 10.87
CA ALA A 64 1.43 -1.62 11.36
C ALA A 64 -0.09 -1.72 11.33
N THR A 65 -0.66 -2.22 10.23
CA THR A 65 -2.12 -2.42 10.11
C THR A 65 -2.62 -3.42 11.15
N ALA A 66 -1.94 -4.54 11.33
CA ALA A 66 -2.31 -5.53 12.35
C ALA A 66 -2.24 -4.95 13.78
N HIS A 67 -1.27 -4.09 14.06
CA HIS A 67 -1.18 -3.38 15.33
C HIS A 67 -2.33 -2.37 15.51
N GLU A 68 -2.67 -1.60 14.49
CA GLU A 68 -3.79 -0.66 14.53
C GLU A 68 -5.14 -1.39 14.68
N MET A 69 -5.35 -2.51 14.00
CA MET A 69 -6.56 -3.33 14.11
C MET A 69 -6.71 -3.97 15.50
N ARG A 70 -5.60 -4.29 16.17
CA ARG A 70 -5.64 -4.89 17.51
C ARG A 70 -6.33 -3.97 18.52
N GLN A 71 -6.17 -2.66 18.38
CA GLN A 71 -6.76 -1.68 19.31
C GLN A 71 -8.30 -1.78 19.38
N PRO A 72 -9.07 -1.57 18.29
CA PRO A 72 -10.52 -1.69 18.34
C PRO A 72 -10.97 -3.12 18.66
N LEU A 73 -10.25 -4.15 18.21
CA LEU A 73 -10.55 -5.54 18.58
C LEU A 73 -10.43 -5.79 20.09
N SER A 74 -9.38 -5.26 20.74
CA SER A 74 -9.22 -5.34 22.18
C SER A 74 -10.35 -4.65 22.91
N VAL A 75 -10.79 -3.47 22.46
CA VAL A 75 -11.94 -2.77 23.02
C VAL A 75 -13.21 -3.63 22.92
N LEU A 76 -13.48 -4.20 21.75
CA LEU A 76 -14.62 -5.11 21.55
C LEU A 76 -14.56 -6.31 22.50
N LEU A 77 -13.40 -6.95 22.66
CA LEU A 77 -13.23 -8.09 23.56
C LEU A 77 -13.47 -7.71 25.03
N THR A 78 -13.08 -6.50 25.45
CA THR A 78 -13.35 -6.00 26.81
C THR A 78 -14.80 -5.58 27.02
N LEU A 79 -15.52 -5.21 25.96
CA LEU A 79 -16.91 -4.78 26.00
C LEU A 79 -17.87 -5.97 26.17
N LEU A 80 -17.56 -7.13 25.60
CA LEU A 80 -18.38 -8.34 25.68
C LEU A 80 -18.77 -8.76 27.12
N PRO A 81 -17.87 -8.82 28.11
CA PRO A 81 -18.26 -9.13 29.49
C PRO A 81 -19.16 -8.06 30.11
N MET A 82 -18.95 -6.77 29.79
CA MET A 82 -19.80 -5.69 30.29
C MET A 82 -21.24 -5.81 29.77
N ILE A 83 -21.38 -6.10 28.47
CA ILE A 83 -22.70 -6.37 27.86
C ILE A 83 -23.40 -7.52 28.56
N ARG A 84 -22.67 -8.63 28.82
CA ARG A 84 -23.24 -9.80 29.50
C ARG A 84 -23.71 -9.47 30.92
N GLU A 85 -22.94 -8.68 31.67
CA GLU A 85 -23.30 -8.27 33.03
C GLU A 85 -24.54 -7.38 33.04
N LYS A 86 -24.57 -6.33 32.21
CA LYS A 86 -25.73 -5.43 32.08
C LYS A 86 -26.98 -6.17 31.64
N GLN A 87 -26.86 -7.10 30.68
CA GLN A 87 -27.97 -7.93 30.22
C GLN A 87 -28.56 -8.78 31.37
N LEU A 88 -27.72 -9.38 32.23
CA LEU A 88 -28.18 -10.14 33.40
C LEU A 88 -28.91 -9.28 34.42
N ARG A 89 -28.55 -8.00 34.52
CA ARG A 89 -29.16 -7.02 35.44
C ARG A 89 -30.40 -6.33 34.85
N GLY A 90 -30.72 -6.59 33.57
CA GLY A 90 -31.81 -5.94 32.86
C GLY A 90 -31.55 -4.45 32.60
N GLU A 91 -30.28 -4.05 32.55
CA GLU A 91 -29.85 -2.68 32.29
C GLU A 91 -29.86 -2.37 30.77
N PRO A 92 -30.07 -1.11 30.36
CA PRO A 92 -29.97 -0.71 28.96
C PRO A 92 -28.55 -0.93 28.41
N LEU A 93 -28.47 -1.30 27.14
CA LEU A 93 -27.23 -1.66 26.42
C LEU A 93 -26.89 -0.66 25.30
N ASP A 94 -27.61 0.45 25.19
CA ASP A 94 -27.49 1.39 24.08
C ASP A 94 -26.05 1.92 23.96
N GLU A 95 -25.43 2.31 25.07
CA GLU A 95 -24.05 2.79 25.12
C GLU A 95 -23.04 1.72 24.66
N GLU A 96 -23.22 0.47 25.10
CA GLU A 96 -22.35 -0.62 24.66
C GLU A 96 -22.49 -0.88 23.16
N PHE A 97 -23.71 -0.84 22.62
CA PHE A 97 -23.90 -1.05 21.19
C PHE A 97 -23.34 0.10 20.35
N GLU A 98 -23.43 1.35 20.81
CA GLU A 98 -22.78 2.49 20.17
C GLU A 98 -21.25 2.32 20.13
N VAL A 99 -20.64 1.92 21.26
CA VAL A 99 -19.20 1.63 21.32
C VAL A 99 -18.86 0.49 20.37
N PHE A 100 -19.64 -0.59 20.36
CA PHE A 100 -19.43 -1.74 19.47
C PHE A 100 -19.44 -1.32 18.00
N GLU A 101 -20.47 -0.58 17.58
CA GLU A 101 -20.61 -0.11 16.20
C GLU A 101 -19.45 0.81 15.81
N SER A 102 -19.04 1.72 16.69
CA SER A 102 -17.92 2.63 16.44
C SER A 102 -16.60 1.87 16.22
N GLN A 103 -16.33 0.81 17.00
CA GLN A 103 -15.11 0.01 16.83
C GLN A 103 -15.15 -0.82 15.54
N CYS A 104 -16.31 -1.35 15.17
CA CYS A 104 -16.49 -2.03 13.88
C CYS A 104 -16.25 -1.08 12.70
N LYS A 105 -16.78 0.15 12.74
CA LYS A 105 -16.51 1.19 11.73
C LYS A 105 -15.02 1.50 11.64
N ARG A 106 -14.35 1.70 12.79
CA ARG A 106 -12.91 1.95 12.84
C ARG A 106 -12.07 0.80 12.25
N ILE A 107 -12.47 -0.46 12.49
CA ILE A 107 -11.83 -1.62 11.84
C ILE A 107 -12.00 -1.56 10.33
N ASN A 108 -13.21 -1.26 9.84
CA ASN A 108 -13.49 -1.14 8.42
C ASN A 108 -12.68 -0.01 7.75
N GLU A 109 -12.52 1.12 8.44
CA GLU A 109 -11.66 2.22 7.99
C GLU A 109 -10.18 1.81 7.90
N ILE A 110 -9.66 1.07 8.89
CA ILE A 110 -8.30 0.54 8.85
C ILE A 110 -8.11 -0.41 7.66
N ILE A 111 -9.06 -1.33 7.44
CA ILE A 111 -9.04 -2.25 6.29
C ILE A 111 -9.07 -1.48 4.97
N THR A 112 -9.95 -0.48 4.85
CA THR A 112 -10.09 0.34 3.64
C THR A 112 -8.79 1.10 3.34
N ARG A 113 -8.17 1.71 4.37
CA ARG A 113 -6.87 2.38 4.24
C ARG A 113 -5.78 1.40 3.79
N MET A 114 -5.72 0.21 4.37
CA MET A 114 -4.75 -0.83 3.97
C MET A 114 -4.94 -1.27 2.51
N LEU A 115 -6.18 -1.51 2.08
CA LEU A 115 -6.49 -1.90 0.71
C LEU A 115 -6.12 -0.80 -0.28
N ASN A 116 -6.39 0.47 0.05
CA ASN A 116 -6.00 1.60 -0.79
C ASN A 116 -4.48 1.71 -0.95
N ILE A 117 -3.71 1.53 0.13
CA ILE A 117 -2.24 1.55 0.06
C ILE A 117 -1.71 0.34 -0.74
N THR A 118 -2.30 -0.83 -0.55
CA THR A 118 -1.92 -2.05 -1.28
C THR A 118 -2.22 -1.90 -2.78
N HIS A 119 -3.38 -1.33 -3.12
CA HIS A 119 -3.76 -1.06 -4.51
C HIS A 119 -2.91 0.02 -5.15
N TYR A 120 -2.53 1.07 -4.42
CA TYR A 120 -1.57 2.08 -4.88
C TYR A 120 -0.23 1.43 -5.24
N ARG A 121 0.28 0.55 -4.36
CA ARG A 121 1.46 -0.27 -4.64
C ARG A 121 1.28 -1.12 -5.90
N VAL A 122 0.19 -1.88 -6.01
CA VAL A 122 -0.07 -2.71 -7.21
C VAL A 122 -0.13 -1.85 -8.48
N LYS A 123 -0.72 -0.65 -8.45
CA LYS A 123 -0.75 0.27 -9.60
C LYS A 123 0.63 0.82 -9.98
N ASP A 124 1.46 1.19 -9.00
CA ASP A 124 2.85 1.59 -9.24
C ASP A 124 3.68 0.43 -9.83
N TYR A 125 3.38 -0.83 -9.47
CA TYR A 125 4.06 -2.03 -10.00
C TYR A 125 3.54 -2.52 -11.37
N SER A 126 2.31 -2.18 -11.80
CA SER A 126 1.64 -2.86 -12.93
C SER A 126 1.52 -2.03 -14.22
N GLY A 127 1.85 -0.75 -14.22
CA GLY A 127 1.88 0.05 -15.44
C GLY A 127 1.13 1.37 -15.38
N GLY A 128 1.89 2.43 -15.63
CA GLY A 128 1.53 3.71 -16.24
C GLY A 128 0.07 4.18 -16.16
N LYS A 129 -0.15 5.15 -15.28
CA LYS A 129 -1.33 6.04 -15.14
C LYS A 129 -2.66 5.39 -14.74
N LYS A 130 -3.14 5.79 -13.55
CA LYS A 130 -4.48 6.35 -13.37
C LYS A 130 -4.53 7.16 -12.07
N ILE A 131 -4.42 8.48 -12.24
CA ILE A 131 -4.92 9.51 -11.31
C ILE A 131 -6.38 9.17 -11.03
N PHE A 132 -6.77 9.04 -9.77
CA PHE A 132 -8.16 9.28 -9.41
C PHE A 132 -8.30 9.84 -7.99
N ASP A 133 -8.58 11.15 -8.02
CA ASP A 133 -9.50 11.95 -7.20
C ASP A 133 -9.61 11.70 -5.70
N LEU A 134 -9.04 12.65 -4.95
CA LEU A 134 -9.40 12.95 -3.57
C LEU A 134 -10.61 13.90 -3.58
N SER A 135 -11.78 13.41 -3.97
CA SER A 135 -13.03 14.10 -3.64
C SER A 135 -13.47 13.64 -2.25
N GLY A 136 -12.95 14.31 -1.23
CA GLY A 136 -13.68 14.44 0.03
C GLY A 136 -14.93 15.28 -0.23
N GLY A 137 -16.10 14.74 0.08
CA GLY A 137 -17.36 15.45 -0.06
C GLY A 137 -18.54 14.52 0.19
N ASP A 138 -19.12 14.65 1.38
CA ASP A 138 -20.40 14.09 1.76
C ASP A 138 -21.49 14.35 0.70
N ALA A 139 -22.29 13.32 0.42
CA ALA A 139 -23.71 13.43 0.06
C ALA A 139 -24.41 12.10 0.36
#